data_AF-I3DZS8-F1
#
_entry.id   AF-I3DZS8-F1
#
_cell.length_a   1.000
_cell.length_b   1.000
_cell.length_c   1.000
_cell.angle_alpha   90.00
_cell.angle_beta   90.00
_cell.angle_gamma   90.00
#
_symmetry.space_group_name_H-M   'P 1'
#
loop_
_entity.id
_entity.type
_entity.pdbx_description
1 polymer ?
#
loop_
_entity_poly.entity_id
_entity_poly.type
_entity_poly.pdbx_seq_one_letter_code
_entity_poly.pdbx_strand_id
1 'polypeptide(L)'
;MTRSERFHQQPKSFFWKRITLFFIFGVTIVAAVHFYSQSLIKIDPPKKDFGRKVIVQLPNGNKVLTYENLIVKEDGKMFYKGENHEIDVTGGNIVYKNWK
;
A
#
# COMPACT_ATOMS: atom_id res chain seq x y z
N MET A 1 2.55 72.21 1.29
CA MET A 1 2.45 70.86 1.87
C MET A 1 1.92 70.96 3.28
N THR A 2 0.74 70.43 3.53
CA THR A 2 0.02 70.52 4.81
C THR A 2 0.43 69.38 5.75
N ARG A 3 0.48 69.67 7.05
CA ARG A 3 0.97 68.80 8.15
C ARG A 3 0.27 67.44 8.25
N SER A 4 -0.89 67.28 7.60
CA SER A 4 -1.71 66.06 7.57
C SER A 4 -1.19 64.98 6.63
N GLU A 5 -0.37 65.31 5.62
CA GLU A 5 0.10 64.33 4.62
C GLU A 5 1.21 63.40 5.17
N ARG A 6 1.94 63.81 6.22
CA ARG A 6 3.03 63.02 6.80
C ARG A 6 2.56 61.81 7.61
N PHE A 7 1.31 61.78 8.07
CA PHE A 7 0.78 60.69 8.90
C PHE A 7 0.12 59.56 8.09
N HIS A 8 -0.11 59.75 6.78
CA HIS A 8 -0.81 58.77 5.94
C HIS A 8 0.11 57.71 5.29
N GLN A 9 1.44 57.88 5.39
CA GLN A 9 2.42 56.98 4.78
C GLN A 9 3.02 55.94 5.76
N GLN A 10 2.27 55.55 6.80
CA GLN A 10 2.74 54.44 7.64
C GLN A 10 2.65 53.10 6.88
N PRO A 11 3.65 52.22 6.98
CA PRO A 11 3.82 51.12 6.05
C PRO A 11 2.79 50.01 6.32
N LYS A 12 1.63 50.06 5.63
CA LYS A 12 0.64 48.96 5.55
C LYS A 12 1.28 47.60 5.23
N SER A 13 2.44 47.62 4.58
CA SER A 13 3.28 46.45 4.27
C SER A 13 3.68 45.61 5.49
N PHE A 14 3.98 46.22 6.65
CA PHE A 14 4.45 45.45 7.81
C PHE A 14 3.36 44.58 8.43
N PHE A 15 2.13 45.09 8.49
CA PHE A 15 0.97 44.36 9.01
C PHE A 15 0.54 43.25 8.04
N TRP A 16 0.52 43.54 6.74
CA TRP A 16 0.21 42.55 5.71
C TRP A 16 1.24 41.41 5.63
N LYS A 17 2.53 41.71 5.78
CA LYS A 17 3.60 40.70 5.84
C LYS A 17 3.46 39.75 7.03
N ARG A 18 2.99 40.24 8.18
CA ARG A 18 2.71 39.39 9.34
C ARG A 18 1.51 38.48 9.08
N ILE A 19 0.45 39.00 8.49
CA ILE A 19 -0.74 38.20 8.16
C ILE A 19 -0.40 37.09 7.17
N THR A 20 0.35 37.39 6.11
CA THR A 20 0.76 36.35 5.15
C THR A 20 1.64 35.28 5.79
N LEU A 21 2.53 35.66 6.71
CA LEU A 21 3.38 34.70 7.42
C LEU A 21 2.56 33.78 8.35
N PHE A 22 1.57 34.33 9.07
CA PHE A 22 0.64 33.52 9.86
C PHE A 22 -0.20 32.59 9.00
N PHE A 23 -0.64 33.05 7.83
CA PHE A 23 -1.43 32.24 6.91
C PHE A 23 -0.62 31.06 6.36
N ILE A 24 0.63 31.30 5.93
CA ILE A 24 1.56 30.25 5.47
C ILE A 24 1.82 29.25 6.60
N PHE A 25 2.03 29.73 7.82
CA PHE A 25 2.25 28.86 8.97
C PHE A 25 1.04 27.95 9.25
N GLY A 26 -0.17 28.50 9.18
CA GLY A 26 -1.42 27.74 9.32
C GLY A 26 -1.56 26.65 8.25
N VAL A 27 -1.31 26.98 6.98
CA VAL A 27 -1.36 26.00 5.87
C VAL A 27 -0.33 24.89 6.07
N THR A 28 0.87 25.23 6.56
CA THR A 28 1.94 24.24 6.80
C THR A 28 1.57 23.25 7.89
N ILE A 29 0.93 23.71 8.98
CA ILE A 29 0.45 22.84 10.07
C ILE A 29 -0.63 21.89 9.56
N VAL A 30 -1.62 22.40 8.82
CA VAL A 30 -2.70 21.58 8.27
C VAL A 30 -2.16 20.51 7.33
N ALA A 31 -1.21 20.87 6.45
CA ALA A 31 -0.55 19.92 5.57
C ALA A 31 0.21 18.83 6.36
N ALA A 32 0.97 19.22 7.39
CA ALA A 32 1.71 18.28 8.23
C ALA A 32 0.78 17.27 8.93
N VAL A 33 -0.34 17.73 9.51
CA VAL A 33 -1.33 16.86 10.15
C VAL A 33 -1.97 15.92 9.13
N HIS A 34 -2.28 16.40 7.93
CA HIS A 34 -2.85 15.58 6.86
C HIS A 34 -1.90 14.46 6.43
N PHE A 35 -0.63 14.78 6.16
CA PHE A 35 0.38 13.77 5.81
C PHE A 35 0.63 12.78 6.95
N TYR A 36 0.68 13.26 8.19
CA TYR A 36 0.84 12.40 9.37
C TYR A 36 -0.33 11.42 9.50
N SER A 37 -1.57 11.91 9.39
CA SER A 37 -2.78 11.06 9.46
C SER A 37 -2.81 10.00 8.36
N GLN A 38 -2.37 10.32 7.13
CA GLN A 38 -2.30 9.34 6.06
C GLN A 38 -1.21 8.28 6.33
N SER A 39 -0.07 8.68 6.90
CA SER A 39 1.02 7.74 7.20
C SER A 39 0.70 6.74 8.32
N LEU A 40 -0.19 7.11 9.25
CA LEU A 40 -0.62 6.25 10.35
C LEU A 40 -1.56 5.12 9.91
N ILE A 41 -2.31 5.33 8.83
CA ILE A 41 -3.20 4.32 8.26
C ILE A 41 -2.37 3.44 7.31
N LYS A 42 -1.37 2.76 7.86
CA LYS A 42 -0.82 1.56 7.22
C LYS A 42 -1.79 0.44 7.49
N ILE A 43 -2.80 0.31 6.63
CA ILE A 43 -3.54 -0.95 6.51
C ILE A 43 -2.55 -1.89 5.85
N ASP A 44 -1.69 -2.51 6.66
CA ASP A 44 -0.93 -3.66 6.20
C ASP A 44 -1.97 -4.68 5.74
N PRO A 45 -2.03 -5.03 4.44
CA PRO A 45 -2.96 -6.06 3.99
C PRO A 45 -2.68 -7.30 4.84
N PRO A 46 -3.74 -8.02 5.29
CA PRO A 46 -3.53 -9.22 6.09
C PRO A 46 -2.52 -10.08 5.35
N LYS A 47 -1.37 -10.37 5.99
CA LYS A 47 -0.31 -11.17 5.38
C LYS A 47 -0.97 -12.48 4.98
N LYS A 48 -1.23 -12.65 3.68
CA LYS A 48 -1.80 -13.87 3.12
C LYS A 48 -0.74 -14.94 3.34
N ASP A 49 -0.94 -15.76 4.37
CA ASP A 49 -0.08 -16.90 4.61
C ASP A 49 -0.45 -17.97 3.57
N PHE A 50 0.33 -18.03 2.50
CA PHE A 50 0.15 -19.02 1.45
C PHE A 50 0.61 -20.43 1.91
N GLY A 51 1.20 -20.56 3.09
CA GLY A 51 1.71 -21.83 3.61
C GLY A 51 3.06 -22.22 3.01
N ARG A 52 3.41 -23.51 3.09
CA ARG A 52 4.72 -23.99 2.63
C ARG A 52 4.79 -24.08 1.11
N LYS A 53 5.97 -23.82 0.57
CA LYS A 53 6.28 -24.00 -0.86
C LYS A 53 6.29 -25.49 -1.20
N VAL A 54 5.57 -25.86 -2.27
CA VAL A 54 5.39 -27.23 -2.73
C VAL A 54 5.56 -27.33 -4.24
N ILE A 55 6.09 -28.46 -4.69
CA ILE A 55 6.17 -28.79 -6.11
C ILE A 55 5.13 -29.86 -6.41
N VAL A 56 4.16 -29.55 -7.25
CA VAL A 56 3.21 -30.54 -7.76
C VAL A 56 3.79 -31.13 -9.05
N GLN A 57 4.07 -32.43 -9.01
CA GLN A 57 4.55 -33.18 -10.16
C GLN A 57 3.35 -33.82 -10.85
N LEU A 58 2.98 -33.32 -12.02
CA LEU A 58 1.87 -33.81 -12.80
C LEU A 58 2.22 -35.15 -13.48
N PRO A 59 1.22 -36.00 -13.76
CA PRO A 59 1.44 -37.29 -14.44
C PRO A 59 1.99 -37.15 -15.87
N ASN A 60 1.84 -35.97 -16.48
CA ASN A 60 2.42 -35.63 -17.79
C ASN A 60 3.93 -35.25 -17.72
N GLY A 61 4.54 -35.28 -16.53
CA GLY A 61 5.95 -34.90 -16.32
C GLY A 61 6.18 -33.41 -16.06
N ASN A 62 5.14 -32.57 -16.16
CA ASN A 62 5.23 -31.15 -15.85
C ASN A 62 5.32 -30.91 -14.35
N LYS A 63 6.01 -29.84 -13.95
CA LYS A 63 6.20 -29.45 -12.55
C LYS A 63 5.59 -28.08 -12.31
N VAL A 64 4.68 -27.98 -11.35
CA VAL A 64 4.06 -26.72 -10.94
C VAL A 64 4.62 -26.33 -9.57
N LEU A 65 5.27 -25.17 -9.53
CA LEU A 65 5.79 -24.57 -8.31
C LEU A 65 4.67 -23.75 -7.68
N THR A 66 4.19 -24.16 -6.51
CA THR A 66 3.06 -23.51 -5.85
C THR A 66 3.19 -23.53 -4.33
N TYR A 67 2.15 -23.10 -3.62
CA TYR A 67 2.06 -23.11 -2.17
C TYR A 67 0.94 -24.04 -1.71
N GLU A 68 1.10 -24.60 -0.51
CA GLU A 68 0.20 -25.58 0.11
C GLU A 68 -1.25 -25.08 0.15
N ASN A 69 -1.48 -23.82 0.55
CA ASN A 69 -2.84 -23.27 0.68
C ASN A 69 -3.51 -22.92 -0.66
N LEU A 70 -2.76 -22.98 -1.77
CA LEU A 70 -3.31 -22.80 -3.10
C LEU A 70 -3.73 -24.12 -3.75
N ILE A 71 -3.50 -25.27 -3.10
CA ILE A 71 -3.95 -26.58 -3.57
C ILE A 71 -5.22 -26.95 -2.83
N VAL A 72 -6.32 -27.09 -3.56
CA VAL A 72 -7.63 -27.45 -3.02
C VAL A 72 -8.02 -28.82 -3.55
N LYS A 73 -8.56 -29.68 -2.67
CA LYS A 73 -9.07 -31.00 -3.02
C LYS A 73 -10.60 -30.98 -2.95
N GLU A 74 -11.25 -30.92 -4.10
CA GLU A 74 -12.71 -30.94 -4.24
C GLU A 74 -13.11 -32.20 -5.03
N ASP A 75 -14.09 -32.95 -4.55
CA ASP A 75 -14.67 -34.13 -5.23
C ASP A 75 -13.65 -35.18 -5.70
N GLY A 76 -12.60 -35.41 -4.91
CA GLY A 76 -11.54 -36.39 -5.23
C GLY A 76 -10.55 -35.92 -6.30
N LYS A 77 -10.75 -34.73 -6.85
CA LYS A 77 -9.84 -34.04 -7.79
C LYS A 77 -8.98 -33.03 -7.03
N MET A 78 -7.79 -32.73 -7.57
CA MET A 78 -6.90 -31.73 -6.98
C MET A 78 -6.75 -30.56 -7.94
N PHE A 79 -6.98 -29.35 -7.45
CA PHE A 79 -6.91 -28.12 -8.20
C PHE A 79 -5.91 -27.17 -7.57
N TYR A 80 -5.11 -26.51 -8.39
CA TYR A 80 -4.36 -25.33 -7.99
C TYR A 80 -5.23 -24.10 -8.23
N LYS A 81 -5.56 -23.37 -7.18
CA LYS A 81 -6.39 -22.16 -7.21
C LYS A 81 -5.55 -20.96 -6.83
N GLY A 82 -4.93 -20.34 -7.83
CA GLY A 82 -4.26 -19.04 -7.70
C GLY A 82 -5.27 -17.90 -7.61
N GLU A 83 -4.78 -16.66 -7.48
CA GLU A 83 -5.67 -15.50 -7.32
C GLU A 83 -6.60 -15.27 -8.53
N ASN A 84 -6.13 -15.56 -9.75
CA ASN A 84 -6.89 -15.33 -10.98
C ASN A 84 -6.98 -16.57 -11.90
N HIS A 85 -6.39 -17.70 -11.49
CA HIS A 85 -6.27 -18.88 -12.35
C HIS A 85 -6.48 -20.16 -11.57
N GLU A 86 -7.25 -21.08 -12.16
CA GLU A 86 -7.45 -22.43 -11.65
C GLU A 86 -6.81 -23.43 -12.63
N ILE A 87 -5.99 -24.34 -12.11
CA ILE A 87 -5.31 -25.37 -12.91
C ILE A 87 -5.64 -26.72 -12.31
N ASP A 88 -6.15 -27.64 -13.13
CA ASP A 88 -6.33 -29.03 -12.73
C ASP A 88 -4.96 -29.71 -12.56
N VAL A 89 -4.69 -30.16 -11.35
CA VAL A 89 -3.47 -30.89 -10.97
C VAL A 89 -3.80 -32.30 -10.45
N THR A 90 -4.96 -32.84 -10.85
CA THR A 90 -5.43 -34.17 -10.46
C THR A 90 -4.44 -35.25 -10.86
N GLY A 91 -4.17 -36.18 -9.93
CA GLY A 91 -3.19 -37.25 -10.11
C GLY A 91 -1.73 -36.79 -9.97
N GLY A 92 -1.48 -35.51 -9.68
CA GLY A 92 -0.14 -35.02 -9.37
C GLY A 92 0.32 -35.39 -7.96
N ASN A 93 1.62 -35.62 -7.78
CA ASN A 93 2.22 -35.88 -6.47
C ASN A 93 2.81 -34.58 -5.88
N ILE A 94 2.50 -34.31 -4.61
CA ILE A 94 2.94 -33.10 -3.90
C ILE A 94 4.27 -33.40 -3.22
N VAL A 95 5.33 -32.74 -3.67
CA VAL A 95 6.67 -32.86 -3.07
C VAL A 95 7.03 -31.56 -2.36
N TYR A 96 7.18 -31.65 -1.04
CA TYR A 96 7.69 -30.56 -0.21
C TYR A 96 9.18 -30.41 -0.45
N LYS A 97 9.60 -29.25 -0.96
CA LYS A 97 11.02 -28.95 -1.19
C LYS A 97 11.33 -27.54 -0.74
N ASN A 98 12.34 -27.38 0.11
CA ASN A 98 12.92 -26.07 0.37
C ASN A 98 13.71 -25.66 -0.87
N TRP A 99 13.15 -24.74 -1.66
CA TRP A 99 13.91 -24.08 -2.72
C TRP A 99 14.92 -23.16 -2.05
N LYS A 100 16.20 -23.37 -2.37
CA LYS A 100 17.32 -22.56 -1.88
C LYS A 100 17.59 -21.42 -2.86
#